data_AF-A0A371QZJ4-F1
#
_entry.id   AF-A0A371QZJ4-F1
#
_cell.length_a   1.000
_cell.length_b   1.000
_cell.length_c   1.000
_cell.angle_alpha   90.00
_cell.angle_beta   90.00
_cell.angle_gamma   90.00
#
_symmetry.space_group_name_H-M   'P 1'
#
loop_
_entity.id
_entity.type
_entity.pdbx_description
1 polymer ?
#
loop_
_entity_poly.entity_id
_entity_poly.type
_entity_poly.pdbx_seq_one_letter_code
_entity_poly.pdbx_strand_id
1 'polypeptide(L)'
;MSLSFFPEPHLIPLAIISLYLLYGALLYSFGGAHGRERAYAVWHSGMIGIALYAGALVLGYALGAVINYYASVSGVTPNCLAKFQPGNLTEIYKPAVNATQCAVDVYRRHYEAIVGSYGWLFGVSALTGILVITGPYSMGLFQAALPFSAAATSALMALGAAMAACVLTLGFTLLLPLGAIAVTSERTRNAGALLLGAGIAFPPVLAGGADVLSGVSTVYISPHQYILFGELAKVTGHVALIVAIVTVTLLVASAASYALSRVFDHAGAHIAVE
;
A
#
# COMPACT_ATOMS: atom_id res chain seq x y z
N MET A 1 14.51 8.67 4.33
CA MET A 1 13.65 9.29 5.37
C MET A 1 13.22 8.21 6.34
N SER A 2 13.78 8.22 7.56
CA SER A 2 13.29 7.39 8.66
C SER A 2 11.92 7.92 9.09
N LEU A 3 10.89 7.07 9.04
CA LEU A 3 9.51 7.36 9.45
C LEU A 3 9.39 7.46 10.99
N SER A 4 10.12 8.38 11.61
CA SER A 4 10.10 8.62 13.07
C SER A 4 9.06 9.65 13.50
N PHE A 5 8.03 9.89 12.67
CA PHE A 5 7.03 10.94 12.94
C PHE A 5 5.92 10.49 13.93
N PHE A 6 5.73 9.19 14.16
CA PHE A 6 4.72 8.69 15.07
C PHE A 6 5.36 8.20 16.38
N PRO A 7 4.99 8.78 17.55
CA PRO A 7 5.35 8.21 18.84
C PRO A 7 4.72 6.82 18.94
N GLU A 8 5.51 5.85 19.40
CA GLU A 8 5.17 4.44 19.68
C GLU A 8 3.82 3.95 19.11
N PRO A 9 3.80 3.49 17.84
CA PRO A 9 2.56 3.31 17.09
C PRO A 9 1.65 2.18 17.58
N HIS A 10 2.12 1.39 18.55
CA HIS A 10 1.33 0.32 19.18
C HIS A 10 0.32 0.84 20.21
N LEU A 11 0.53 2.04 20.76
CA LEU A 11 -0.37 2.66 21.73
C LEU A 11 -1.54 3.40 21.08
N ILE A 12 -1.40 3.84 19.83
CA ILE A 12 -2.40 4.66 19.14
C ILE A 12 -3.78 3.97 19.02
N PRO A 13 -3.89 2.72 18.56
CA PRO A 13 -5.21 2.10 18.39
C PRO A 13 -5.92 1.83 19.73
N LEU A 14 -5.17 1.40 20.75
CA LEU A 14 -5.69 1.21 22.11
C LEU A 14 -6.06 2.55 22.75
N ALA A 15 -5.25 3.59 22.52
CA ALA A 15 -5.53 4.94 22.98
C ALA A 15 -6.85 5.44 22.39
N ILE A 16 -7.09 5.29 21.08
CA ILE A 16 -8.34 5.71 20.42
C ILE A 16 -9.56 5.03 21.05
N ILE A 17 -9.52 3.71 21.25
CA ILE A 17 -10.62 2.95 21.86
C ILE A 17 -10.82 3.39 23.32
N SER A 18 -9.73 3.55 24.08
CA SER A 18 -9.79 3.99 25.48
C SER A 18 -10.36 5.40 25.62
N LEU A 19 -10.02 6.30 24.71
CA LEU A 19 -10.50 7.69 24.70
C LEU A 19 -12.00 7.76 24.39
N TYR A 20 -12.47 6.90 23.48
CA TYR A 20 -13.89 6.78 23.17
C TYR A 20 -14.69 6.22 24.35
N LEU A 21 -14.17 5.21 25.04
CA LEU A 21 -14.79 4.66 26.25
C LEU A 21 -14.77 5.66 27.42
N LEU A 22 -13.69 6.42 27.56
CA LEU A 22 -13.55 7.48 28.57
C LEU A 22 -14.51 8.64 28.29
N TYR A 23 -14.75 8.99 27.02
CA TYR A 23 -15.81 9.92 26.63
C TYR A 23 -17.20 9.44 27.09
N GLY A 24 -17.50 8.15 26.89
CA GLY A 24 -18.71 7.53 27.44
C GLY A 24 -18.79 7.60 28.97
N ALA A 25 -17.68 7.34 29.66
CA ALA A 25 -17.61 7.43 31.12
C ALA A 25 -17.82 8.86 31.64
N LEU A 26 -17.26 9.87 30.96
CA LEU A 26 -17.48 11.28 31.28
C LEU A 26 -18.93 11.72 31.06
N LEU A 27 -19.55 11.27 29.96
CA LEU A 27 -20.97 11.50 29.70
C LEU A 27 -21.85 10.87 30.78
N TYR A 28 -21.47 9.70 31.28
CA TYR A 28 -22.19 9.01 32.36
C TYR A 28 -22.05 9.73 33.72
N SER A 29 -20.84 10.22 34.04
CA SER A 29 -20.54 10.86 35.33
C SER A 29 -21.04 12.31 35.43
N PHE A 30 -20.96 13.08 34.33
CA PHE A 30 -21.32 14.51 34.31
C PHE A 30 -22.63 14.80 33.57
N GLY A 31 -23.15 13.86 32.79
CA GLY A 31 -24.43 14.00 32.11
C GLY A 31 -25.60 13.71 33.05
N GLY A 32 -26.63 14.58 33.02
CA GLY A 32 -27.93 14.27 33.62
C GLY A 32 -28.61 13.06 32.95
N ALA A 33 -29.92 12.89 33.12
CA ALA A 33 -30.65 11.75 32.53
C ALA A 33 -30.36 11.54 31.03
N HIS A 34 -30.40 12.63 30.25
CA HIS A 34 -30.10 12.63 28.81
C HIS A 34 -28.64 12.26 28.47
N GLY A 35 -27.70 12.57 29.35
CA GLY A 35 -26.29 12.24 29.15
C GLY A 35 -25.98 10.78 29.46
N ARG A 36 -26.68 10.19 30.44
CA ARG A 36 -26.55 8.75 30.76
C ARG A 36 -27.09 7.87 29.63
N GLU A 37 -28.22 8.23 29.03
CA GLU A 37 -28.77 7.51 27.86
C GLU A 37 -27.78 7.51 26.68
N ARG A 38 -27.18 8.67 26.38
CA ARG A 38 -26.12 8.78 25.36
C ARG A 38 -24.86 8.00 25.74
N ALA A 39 -24.50 7.92 27.02
CA ALA A 39 -23.36 7.14 27.47
C ALA A 39 -23.53 5.64 27.19
N TYR A 40 -24.73 5.09 27.41
CA TYR A 40 -25.03 3.70 27.07
C TYR A 40 -24.94 3.44 25.57
N ALA A 41 -25.44 4.36 24.74
CA ALA A 41 -25.29 4.27 23.28
C ALA A 41 -23.82 4.26 22.85
N VAL A 42 -22.98 5.13 23.45
CA VAL A 42 -21.53 5.20 23.21
C VAL A 42 -20.80 3.93 23.66
N TRP A 43 -21.20 3.32 24.77
CA TRP A 43 -20.60 2.05 25.20
C TRP A 43 -21.02 0.88 24.31
N HIS A 44 -22.28 0.85 23.87
CA HIS A 44 -22.76 -0.18 22.95
C HIS A 44 -22.05 -0.10 21.59
N SER A 45 -21.98 1.10 21.00
CA SER A 45 -21.22 1.35 19.75
C SER A 45 -19.73 1.04 19.92
N GLY A 46 -19.14 1.37 21.08
CA GLY A 46 -17.76 1.05 21.41
C GLY A 46 -17.49 -0.45 21.45
N MET A 47 -18.34 -1.24 22.11
CA MET A 47 -18.20 -2.70 22.20
C MET A 47 -18.34 -3.38 20.84
N ILE A 48 -19.31 -2.96 20.04
CA ILE A 48 -19.47 -3.43 18.66
C ILE A 48 -18.25 -3.03 17.82
N GLY A 49 -17.79 -1.79 17.95
CA GLY A 49 -16.60 -1.30 17.26
C GLY A 49 -15.36 -2.13 17.58
N ILE A 50 -15.18 -2.56 18.84
CA ILE A 50 -14.10 -3.48 19.25
C ILE A 50 -14.25 -4.84 18.54
N ALA A 51 -15.46 -5.40 18.48
CA ALA A 51 -15.71 -6.66 17.79
C ALA A 51 -15.44 -6.57 16.28
N LEU A 52 -15.89 -5.49 15.62
CA LEU A 52 -15.62 -5.21 14.21
C LEU A 52 -14.14 -4.99 13.94
N TYR A 53 -13.43 -4.30 14.84
CA TYR A 53 -11.99 -4.15 14.78
C TYR A 53 -11.30 -5.51 14.87
N ALA A 54 -11.64 -6.35 15.83
CA ALA A 54 -11.06 -7.70 15.94
C ALA A 54 -11.35 -8.55 14.69
N GLY A 55 -12.58 -8.50 14.16
CA GLY A 55 -12.94 -9.17 12.92
C GLY A 55 -12.16 -8.67 11.71
N ALA A 56 -11.96 -7.35 11.61
CA ALA A 56 -11.12 -6.72 10.60
C ALA A 56 -9.67 -7.22 10.62
N LEU A 57 -9.10 -7.40 11.82
CA LEU A 57 -7.75 -7.92 11.96
C LEU A 57 -7.64 -9.37 11.50
N VAL A 58 -8.59 -10.22 11.90
CA VAL A 58 -8.65 -11.62 11.45
C VAL A 58 -8.78 -11.69 9.93
N LEU A 59 -9.64 -10.86 9.33
CA LEU A 59 -9.78 -10.76 7.88
C LEU A 59 -8.48 -10.32 7.20
N GLY A 60 -7.75 -9.38 7.77
CA GLY A 60 -6.43 -8.97 7.25
C GLY A 60 -5.43 -10.10 7.23
N TYR A 61 -5.36 -10.87 8.30
CA TYR A 61 -4.50 -12.05 8.37
C TYR A 61 -4.92 -13.13 7.39
N ALA A 62 -6.22 -13.40 7.26
CA ALA A 62 -6.74 -14.34 6.28
C ALA A 62 -6.36 -13.92 4.85
N LEU A 63 -6.46 -12.62 4.55
CA LEU A 63 -6.13 -12.07 3.23
C LEU A 63 -4.62 -12.19 2.95
N GLY A 64 -3.77 -11.91 3.93
CA GLY A 64 -2.32 -12.17 3.84
C GLY A 64 -1.98 -13.65 3.62
N ALA A 65 -2.67 -14.55 4.31
CA ALA A 65 -2.49 -16.00 4.15
C ALA A 65 -2.91 -16.49 2.76
N VAL A 66 -4.03 -15.98 2.23
CA VAL A 66 -4.50 -16.28 0.88
C VAL A 66 -3.48 -15.82 -0.16
N ILE A 67 -2.97 -14.59 -0.05
CA ILE A 67 -1.94 -14.08 -0.97
C ILE A 67 -0.66 -14.93 -0.89
N ASN A 68 -0.27 -15.35 0.31
CA ASN A 68 0.92 -16.18 0.49
C ASN A 68 0.74 -17.57 -0.13
N TYR A 69 -0.45 -18.17 0.00
CA TYR A 69 -0.78 -19.41 -0.68
C TYR A 69 -0.70 -19.25 -2.21
N TYR A 70 -1.30 -18.20 -2.77
CA TYR A 70 -1.22 -17.92 -4.20
C TYR A 70 0.23 -17.68 -4.67
N ALA A 71 1.04 -16.97 -3.89
CA ALA A 71 2.46 -16.74 -4.18
C ALA A 71 3.25 -18.06 -4.23
N SER A 72 2.97 -18.98 -3.30
CA SER A 72 3.61 -20.31 -3.28
C SER A 72 3.28 -21.15 -4.52
N VAL A 73 2.04 -21.07 -5.01
CA VAL A 73 1.60 -21.78 -6.23
C VAL A 73 2.20 -21.16 -7.49
N SER A 74 2.39 -19.83 -7.51
CA SER A 74 3.00 -19.13 -8.65
C SER A 74 4.54 -19.16 -8.65
N GLY A 75 5.17 -19.81 -7.66
CA GLY A 75 6.62 -19.91 -7.55
C GLY A 75 7.31 -18.62 -7.09
N VAL A 76 6.56 -17.66 -6.54
CA VAL A 76 7.10 -16.41 -5.99
C VAL A 76 7.52 -16.64 -4.55
N THR A 77 8.79 -16.38 -4.22
CA THR A 77 9.29 -16.51 -2.85
C THR A 77 8.83 -15.32 -2.00
N PRO A 78 8.00 -15.54 -0.95
CA PRO A 78 7.49 -14.46 -0.12
C PRO A 78 8.62 -13.92 0.80
N ASN A 79 8.96 -12.64 0.68
CA ASN A 79 9.98 -11.99 1.50
C ASN A 79 9.39 -10.84 2.32
N CYS A 80 8.73 -9.90 1.66
CA CYS A 80 8.01 -8.81 2.27
C CYS A 80 6.67 -9.27 2.86
N LEU A 81 5.95 -10.18 2.20
CA LEU A 81 4.69 -10.74 2.71
C LEU A 81 4.92 -11.64 3.93
N ALA A 82 6.06 -12.34 4.00
CA ALA A 82 6.42 -13.15 5.17
C ALA A 82 6.51 -12.32 6.45
N LYS A 83 6.88 -11.03 6.35
CA LYS A 83 6.91 -10.08 7.48
C LYS A 83 5.53 -9.66 7.97
N PHE A 84 4.47 -10.00 7.23
CA PHE A 84 3.08 -9.72 7.61
C PHE A 84 2.49 -10.78 8.55
N GLN A 85 3.22 -11.87 8.86
CA GLN A 85 2.73 -12.94 9.73
C GLN A 85 2.57 -12.47 11.18
N PRO A 86 1.48 -12.87 11.88
CA PRO A 86 1.26 -12.49 13.25
C PRO A 86 2.23 -13.20 14.20
N GLY A 87 2.97 -12.42 14.99
CA GLY A 87 3.67 -12.92 16.17
C GLY A 87 2.81 -12.86 17.44
N ASN A 88 2.20 -11.69 17.71
CA ASN A 88 1.35 -11.43 18.88
C ASN A 88 0.18 -10.49 18.55
N LEU A 89 -0.97 -10.72 19.20
CA LEU A 89 -2.21 -9.93 19.04
C LEU A 89 -2.10 -8.49 19.57
N THR A 90 -1.07 -8.19 20.38
CA THR A 90 -0.78 -6.84 20.88
C THR A 90 0.12 -6.04 19.95
N GLU A 91 0.73 -6.67 18.94
CA GLU A 91 1.69 -6.04 18.02
C GLU A 91 1.20 -6.00 16.58
N ILE A 92 -0.11 -6.07 16.36
CA ILE A 92 -0.76 -6.23 15.06
C ILE A 92 -0.34 -5.19 14.01
N TYR A 93 0.05 -3.99 14.45
CA TYR A 93 0.55 -2.94 13.56
C TYR A 93 1.99 -3.18 13.06
N LYS A 94 2.86 -3.81 13.86
CA LYS A 94 4.27 -4.02 13.49
C LYS A 94 4.43 -4.88 12.22
N PRO A 95 3.69 -6.00 12.02
CA PRO A 95 3.74 -6.76 10.78
C PRO A 95 3.32 -5.93 9.56
N ALA A 96 2.29 -5.09 9.68
CA ALA A 96 1.85 -4.20 8.60
C ALA A 96 2.92 -3.16 8.25
N VAL A 97 3.58 -2.57 9.26
CA VAL A 97 4.69 -1.63 9.05
C VAL A 97 5.88 -2.32 8.40
N ASN A 98 6.31 -3.46 8.94
CA ASN A 98 7.50 -4.16 8.46
C ASN A 98 7.30 -4.65 7.02
N ALA A 99 6.10 -5.14 6.69
CA ALA A 99 5.74 -5.57 5.35
C ALA A 99 5.69 -4.40 4.36
N THR A 100 5.05 -3.28 4.73
CA THR A 100 4.96 -2.09 3.86
C THR A 100 6.29 -1.38 3.71
N GLN A 101 7.14 -1.33 4.74
CA GLN A 101 8.51 -0.79 4.64
C GLN A 101 9.36 -1.65 3.70
N CYS A 102 9.29 -2.98 3.83
CA CYS A 102 9.94 -3.90 2.89
C CYS A 102 9.46 -3.65 1.45
N ALA A 103 8.15 -3.48 1.26
CA ALA A 103 7.58 -3.18 -0.05
C ALA A 103 8.11 -1.85 -0.62
N VAL A 104 8.16 -0.79 0.20
CA VAL A 104 8.74 0.50 -0.19
C VAL A 104 10.20 0.35 -0.61
N ASP A 105 11.00 -0.44 0.10
CA ASP A 105 12.40 -0.65 -0.26
C ASP A 105 12.57 -1.40 -1.58
N VAL A 106 11.67 -2.34 -1.90
CA VAL A 106 11.64 -2.97 -3.24
C VAL A 106 11.27 -1.93 -4.30
N TYR A 107 10.16 -1.21 -4.11
CA TYR A 107 9.71 -0.20 -5.08
C TYR A 107 10.75 0.90 -5.30
N ARG A 108 11.41 1.37 -4.23
CA ARG A 108 12.47 2.37 -4.29
C ARG A 108 13.68 1.86 -5.07
N ARG A 109 14.13 0.62 -4.85
CA ARG A 109 15.26 0.05 -5.61
C ARG A 109 14.98 0.02 -7.11
N HIS A 110 13.78 -0.37 -7.53
CA HIS A 110 13.40 -0.32 -8.94
C HIS A 110 13.27 1.12 -9.46
N TYR A 111 12.74 2.04 -8.65
CA TYR A 111 12.64 3.44 -9.01
C TYR A 111 14.03 4.06 -9.25
N GLU A 112 14.96 3.89 -8.32
CA GLU A 112 16.33 4.39 -8.42
C GLU A 112 17.09 3.75 -9.59
N ALA A 113 16.89 2.46 -9.84
CA ALA A 113 17.49 1.77 -11.00
C ALA A 113 16.99 2.34 -12.34
N ILE A 114 15.68 2.65 -12.45
CA ILE A 114 15.10 3.27 -13.65
C ILE A 114 15.59 4.71 -13.79
N VAL A 115 15.62 5.50 -12.71
CA VAL A 115 16.16 6.88 -12.74
C VAL A 115 17.63 6.88 -13.17
N GLY A 116 18.45 5.98 -12.61
CA GLY A 116 19.85 5.86 -12.98
C GLY A 116 20.04 5.50 -14.46
N SER A 117 19.28 4.51 -14.93
CA SER A 117 19.28 4.10 -16.34
C SER A 117 18.80 5.23 -17.27
N TYR A 118 17.77 5.97 -16.87
CA TYR A 118 17.23 7.11 -17.61
C TYR A 118 18.20 8.29 -17.66
N GLY A 119 18.80 8.66 -16.53
CA GLY A 119 19.80 9.73 -16.46
C GLY A 119 21.03 9.43 -17.33
N TRP A 120 21.47 8.17 -17.33
CA TRP A 120 22.56 7.73 -18.20
C TRP A 120 22.21 7.83 -19.69
N LEU A 121 21.00 7.38 -20.06
CA LEU A 121 20.46 7.47 -21.42
C LEU A 121 20.59 8.86 -22.02
N PHE A 122 20.09 9.85 -21.28
CA PHE A 122 20.05 11.24 -21.72
C PHE A 122 21.45 11.85 -21.71
N GLY A 123 22.29 11.49 -20.73
CA GLY A 123 23.69 11.88 -20.69
C GLY A 123 24.47 11.43 -21.92
N VAL A 124 24.35 10.15 -22.31
CA VAL A 124 25.03 9.60 -23.49
C VAL A 124 24.47 10.21 -24.79
N SER A 125 23.14 10.38 -24.91
CA SER A 125 22.56 11.04 -26.09
C SER A 125 22.99 12.49 -26.22
N ALA A 126 23.15 13.22 -25.10
CA ALA A 126 23.63 14.59 -25.12
C ALA A 126 25.10 14.66 -25.56
N LEU A 127 25.96 13.78 -25.02
CA LEU A 127 27.38 13.71 -25.40
C LEU A 127 27.59 13.34 -26.87
N THR A 128 26.82 12.37 -27.38
CA THR A 128 26.89 11.92 -28.79
C THR A 128 26.23 12.90 -29.76
N GLY A 129 25.33 13.78 -29.28
CA GLY A 129 24.74 14.85 -30.08
C GLY A 129 25.69 16.04 -30.33
N ILE A 130 26.73 16.22 -29.51
CA ILE A 130 27.70 17.32 -29.65
C ILE A 130 28.67 17.07 -30.82
N LEU A 131 28.89 15.81 -31.22
CA LEU A 131 29.79 15.44 -32.30
C LEU A 131 29.02 15.31 -33.62
N VAL A 132 29.34 16.17 -34.60
CA VAL A 132 28.68 16.22 -35.93
C VAL A 132 28.79 14.88 -36.68
N ILE A 133 29.86 14.12 -36.45
CA ILE A 133 30.14 12.84 -37.11
C ILE A 133 29.21 11.72 -36.59
N THR A 134 28.61 11.89 -35.40
CA THR A 134 27.67 10.94 -34.79
C THR A 134 26.20 11.33 -34.95
N GLY A 135 25.88 12.35 -35.76
CA GLY A 135 24.50 12.81 -36.01
C GLY A 135 23.49 11.72 -36.44
N PRO A 136 23.84 10.77 -37.33
CA PRO A 136 22.93 9.67 -37.68
C PRO A 136 22.70 8.70 -36.52
N TYR A 137 23.73 8.47 -35.70
CA TYR A 137 23.64 7.64 -34.50
C TYR A 137 22.79 8.31 -33.42
N SER A 138 22.91 9.63 -33.22
CA SER A 138 22.08 10.34 -32.26
C SER A 138 20.60 10.31 -32.65
N MET A 139 20.27 10.44 -33.93
CA MET A 139 18.88 10.37 -34.39
C MET A 139 18.28 8.95 -34.22
N GLY A 140 19.06 7.90 -34.51
CA GLY A 140 18.66 6.51 -34.25
C GLY A 140 18.51 6.21 -32.75
N LEU A 141 19.43 6.71 -31.93
CA LEU A 141 19.36 6.63 -30.47
C LEU A 141 18.09 7.30 -29.94
N PHE A 142 17.74 8.49 -30.44
CA PHE A 142 16.51 9.18 -30.04
C PHE A 142 15.26 8.39 -30.41
N GLN A 143 15.19 7.81 -31.61
CA GLN A 143 14.04 6.98 -32.01
C GLN A 143 13.90 5.72 -31.14
N ALA A 144 15.02 5.11 -30.75
CA ALA A 144 15.03 3.96 -29.85
C ALA A 144 14.72 4.34 -28.38
N ALA A 145 15.16 5.54 -27.96
CA ALA A 145 14.98 6.06 -26.62
C ALA A 145 13.54 6.53 -26.36
N LEU A 146 12.78 6.95 -27.36
CA LEU A 146 11.38 7.39 -27.22
C LEU A 146 10.47 6.33 -26.55
N PRO A 147 10.38 5.08 -27.03
CA PRO A 147 9.55 4.06 -26.38
C PRO A 147 10.06 3.69 -24.98
N PHE A 148 11.39 3.66 -24.78
CA PHE A 148 11.96 3.48 -23.46
C PHE A 148 11.58 4.62 -22.51
N SER A 149 11.61 5.87 -22.98
CA SER A 149 11.27 7.05 -22.18
C SER A 149 9.80 7.05 -21.76
N ALA A 150 8.90 6.67 -22.66
CA ALA A 150 7.48 6.49 -22.33
C ALA A 150 7.27 5.39 -21.27
N ALA A 151 7.93 4.23 -21.43
CA ALA A 151 7.87 3.14 -20.47
C ALA A 151 8.46 3.53 -19.11
N ALA A 152 9.63 4.18 -19.09
CA ALA A 152 10.31 4.63 -17.89
C ALA A 152 9.48 5.67 -17.14
N THR A 153 8.92 6.67 -17.82
CA THR A 153 8.06 7.68 -17.18
C THR A 153 6.83 7.04 -16.55
N SER A 154 6.19 6.11 -17.24
CA SER A 154 5.04 5.36 -16.73
C SER A 154 5.41 4.50 -15.51
N ALA A 155 6.59 3.87 -15.55
CA ALA A 155 7.10 3.07 -14.44
C ALA A 155 7.42 3.92 -13.21
N LEU A 156 8.04 5.08 -13.40
CA LEU A 156 8.35 6.02 -12.32
C LEU A 156 7.06 6.54 -11.66
N MET A 157 6.04 6.87 -12.45
CA MET A 157 4.73 7.26 -11.92
C MET A 157 4.06 6.12 -11.15
N ALA A 158 4.05 4.90 -11.69
CA ALA A 158 3.45 3.74 -11.04
C ALA A 158 4.16 3.37 -9.73
N LEU A 159 5.49 3.33 -9.74
CA LEU A 159 6.32 3.07 -8.55
C LEU A 159 6.16 4.18 -7.51
N GLY A 160 6.10 5.45 -7.95
CA GLY A 160 5.79 6.59 -7.10
C GLY A 160 4.43 6.46 -6.41
N ALA A 161 3.40 6.09 -7.18
CA ALA A 161 2.06 5.84 -6.65
C ALA A 161 2.03 4.66 -5.66
N ALA A 162 2.77 3.57 -5.93
CA ALA A 162 2.87 2.43 -5.02
C ALA A 162 3.59 2.77 -3.71
N MET A 163 4.67 3.55 -3.76
CA MET A 163 5.34 4.06 -2.57
C MET A 163 4.43 4.99 -1.77
N ALA A 164 3.72 5.91 -2.43
CA ALA A 164 2.74 6.78 -1.77
C ALA A 164 1.59 5.98 -1.14
N ALA A 165 1.08 4.96 -1.85
CA ALA A 165 0.08 4.04 -1.32
C ALA A 165 0.60 3.35 -0.06
N CYS A 166 1.83 2.82 -0.05
CA CYS A 166 2.40 2.22 1.16
C CYS A 166 2.39 3.18 2.35
N VAL A 167 2.75 4.46 2.15
CA VAL A 167 2.72 5.46 3.24
C VAL A 167 1.30 5.78 3.70
N LEU A 168 0.36 5.97 2.77
CA LEU A 168 -1.05 6.21 3.10
C LEU A 168 -1.66 5.04 3.86
N THR A 169 -1.25 3.82 3.52
CA THR A 169 -1.80 2.62 4.14
C THR A 169 -1.42 2.50 5.60
N LEU A 170 -0.21 2.92 5.98
CA LEU A 170 0.16 3.05 7.40
C LEU A 170 -0.81 3.95 8.17
N GLY A 171 -1.26 5.05 7.56
CA GLY A 171 -2.26 5.94 8.13
C GLY A 171 -3.61 5.23 8.28
N PHE A 172 -4.07 4.53 7.25
CA PHE A 172 -5.30 3.75 7.32
C PHE A 172 -5.24 2.64 8.38
N THR A 173 -4.11 1.93 8.51
CA THR A 173 -3.94 0.88 9.52
C THR A 173 -3.97 1.44 10.94
N LEU A 174 -3.42 2.64 11.17
CA LEU A 174 -3.51 3.33 12.47
C LEU A 174 -4.93 3.80 12.81
N LEU A 175 -5.72 4.14 11.79
CA LEU A 175 -7.09 4.63 11.92
C LEU A 175 -8.14 3.52 11.92
N LEU A 176 -7.76 2.25 11.78
CA LEU A 176 -8.65 1.09 11.82
C LEU A 176 -9.66 1.09 12.99
N PRO A 177 -9.29 1.33 14.25
CA PRO A 177 -10.26 1.31 15.36
C PRO A 177 -11.27 2.45 15.24
N LEU A 178 -10.85 3.59 14.71
CA LEU A 178 -11.73 4.74 14.49
C LEU A 178 -12.71 4.44 13.34
N GLY A 179 -12.25 3.74 12.30
CA GLY A 179 -13.11 3.19 11.25
C GLY A 179 -14.13 2.20 11.80
N ALA A 180 -13.72 1.29 12.70
CA ALA A 180 -14.60 0.30 13.31
C ALA A 180 -15.72 0.94 14.15
N ILE A 181 -15.40 1.98 14.92
CA ILE A 181 -16.40 2.76 15.65
C ILE A 181 -17.29 3.53 14.67
N ALA A 182 -16.71 4.16 13.64
CA ALA A 182 -17.47 4.94 12.66
C ALA A 182 -18.49 4.10 11.86
N VAL A 183 -18.26 2.80 11.67
CA VAL A 183 -19.22 1.88 11.03
C VAL A 183 -20.50 1.69 11.86
N THR A 184 -20.43 1.88 13.17
CA THR A 184 -21.58 1.72 14.07
C THR A 184 -22.53 2.93 14.07
N SER A 185 -22.13 4.05 13.47
CA SER A 185 -22.98 5.23 13.31
C SER A 185 -23.41 5.38 11.85
N GLU A 186 -24.70 5.57 11.64
CA GLU A 186 -25.29 5.63 10.30
C GLU A 186 -24.70 6.76 9.44
N ARG A 187 -24.39 7.92 10.03
CA ARG A 187 -23.82 9.08 9.32
C ARG A 187 -22.40 8.85 8.83
N THR A 188 -21.61 8.03 9.54
CA THR A 188 -20.20 7.80 9.23
C THR A 188 -19.94 6.40 8.67
N ARG A 189 -20.99 5.60 8.45
CA ARG A 189 -20.90 4.19 8.09
C ARG A 189 -20.02 3.93 6.87
N ASN A 190 -20.30 4.62 5.77
CA ASN A 190 -19.58 4.44 4.51
C ASN A 190 -18.09 4.82 4.63
N ALA A 191 -17.79 5.88 5.39
CA ALA A 191 -16.42 6.32 5.62
C ALA A 191 -15.67 5.32 6.51
N GLY A 192 -16.29 4.84 7.57
CA GLY A 192 -15.73 3.81 8.46
C GLY A 192 -15.46 2.50 7.72
N ALA A 193 -16.40 2.06 6.87
CA ALA A 193 -16.28 0.85 6.09
C ALA A 193 -15.12 0.94 5.06
N LEU A 194 -14.95 2.11 4.44
CA LEU A 194 -13.83 2.38 3.54
C LEU A 194 -12.49 2.40 4.28
N LEU A 195 -12.42 3.02 5.47
CA LEU A 195 -11.22 3.02 6.31
C LEU A 195 -10.81 1.59 6.71
N LEU A 196 -11.79 0.76 7.10
CA LEU A 196 -11.56 -0.66 7.40
C LEU A 196 -11.08 -1.42 6.16
N GLY A 197 -11.81 -1.33 5.05
CA GLY A 197 -11.47 -2.03 3.82
C GLY A 197 -10.07 -1.66 3.31
N ALA A 198 -9.72 -0.37 3.30
CA ALA A 198 -8.41 0.11 2.87
C ALA A 198 -7.29 -0.28 3.84
N GLY A 199 -7.51 -0.13 5.15
CA GLY A 199 -6.51 -0.44 6.17
C GLY A 199 -6.14 -1.93 6.24
N ILE A 200 -7.06 -2.81 5.85
CA ILE A 200 -6.89 -4.28 5.88
C ILE A 200 -6.33 -4.81 4.57
N ALA A 201 -6.89 -4.38 3.42
CA ALA A 201 -6.55 -4.96 2.13
C ALA A 201 -5.18 -4.51 1.61
N PHE A 202 -4.85 -3.23 1.78
CA PHE A 202 -3.67 -2.68 1.11
C PHE A 202 -2.34 -3.23 1.63
N PRO A 203 -2.08 -3.35 2.95
CA PRO A 203 -0.78 -3.83 3.43
C PRO A 203 -0.36 -5.21 2.86
N PRO A 204 -1.20 -6.28 2.92
CA PRO A 204 -0.81 -7.56 2.38
C PRO A 204 -0.75 -7.58 0.85
N VAL A 205 -1.61 -6.83 0.14
CA VAL A 205 -1.57 -6.75 -1.33
C VAL A 205 -0.32 -6.01 -1.82
N LEU A 206 0.04 -4.89 -1.20
CA LEU A 206 1.25 -4.13 -1.56
C LEU A 206 2.52 -4.91 -1.25
N ALA A 207 2.55 -5.66 -0.15
CA ALA A 207 3.66 -6.56 0.19
C ALA A 207 3.77 -7.72 -0.80
N GLY A 208 2.65 -8.36 -1.17
CA GLY A 208 2.63 -9.41 -2.17
C GLY A 208 3.05 -8.91 -3.56
N GLY A 209 2.59 -7.73 -3.98
CA GLY A 209 3.02 -7.13 -5.23
C GLY A 209 4.52 -6.78 -5.26
N ALA A 210 5.08 -6.37 -4.12
CA ALA A 210 6.52 -6.17 -4.00
C ALA A 210 7.30 -7.49 -4.08
N ASP A 211 6.78 -8.59 -3.53
CA ASP A 211 7.39 -9.91 -3.67
C ASP A 211 7.41 -10.37 -5.13
N VAL A 212 6.32 -10.19 -5.87
CA VAL A 212 6.27 -10.45 -7.31
C VAL A 212 7.29 -9.58 -8.06
N LEU A 213 7.37 -8.30 -7.72
CA LEU A 213 8.31 -7.37 -8.35
C LEU A 213 9.77 -7.71 -8.04
N SER A 214 10.06 -8.25 -6.85
CA SER A 214 11.41 -8.65 -6.45
C SER A 214 11.99 -9.80 -7.29
N GLY A 215 11.12 -10.61 -7.92
CA GLY A 215 11.52 -11.64 -8.88
C GLY A 215 11.89 -11.09 -10.26
N VAL A 216 11.62 -9.81 -10.53
CA VAL A 216 11.97 -9.15 -11.79
C VAL A 216 13.37 -8.54 -11.66
N SER A 217 14.24 -8.80 -12.63
CA SER A 217 15.58 -8.20 -12.65
C SER A 217 15.50 -6.67 -12.65
N THR A 218 16.25 -6.03 -11.76
CA THR A 218 16.41 -4.57 -11.79
C THR A 218 17.02 -4.14 -13.11
N VAL A 219 16.39 -3.17 -13.78
CA VAL A 219 16.86 -2.65 -15.05
C VAL A 219 18.10 -1.80 -14.81
N TYR A 220 19.26 -2.33 -15.19
CA TYR A 220 20.52 -1.59 -15.22
C TYR A 220 21.09 -1.63 -16.63
N ILE A 221 21.15 -0.46 -17.28
CA ILE A 221 21.64 -0.35 -18.65
C ILE A 221 23.15 -0.12 -18.63
N SER A 222 23.92 -1.07 -19.15
CA SER A 222 25.36 -0.87 -19.34
C SER A 222 25.65 -0.05 -20.62
N PRO A 223 26.73 0.75 -20.66
CA PRO A 223 27.04 1.65 -21.79
C PRO A 223 27.17 0.94 -23.14
N HIS A 224 27.60 -0.32 -23.15
CA HIS A 224 27.89 -1.09 -24.37
C HIS A 224 26.65 -1.75 -24.97
N GLN A 225 25.60 -1.99 -24.18
CA GLN A 225 24.37 -2.64 -24.62
C GLN A 225 23.49 -1.73 -25.50
N TYR A 226 23.77 -0.42 -25.51
CA TYR A 226 23.01 0.57 -26.27
C TYR A 226 23.29 0.54 -27.78
N ILE A 227 24.39 -0.08 -28.19
CA ILE A 227 24.75 -0.19 -29.61
C ILE A 227 23.85 -1.20 -30.34
N LEU A 228 23.21 -2.11 -29.60
CA LEU A 228 22.26 -3.08 -30.15
C LEU A 228 20.82 -2.69 -29.81
N PHE A 229 20.09 -2.19 -30.82
CA PHE A 229 18.64 -1.91 -30.75
C PHE A 229 17.81 -3.06 -30.13
N GLY A 230 18.21 -4.32 -30.36
CA GLY A 230 17.55 -5.50 -29.80
C GLY A 230 17.61 -5.59 -28.27
N GLU A 231 18.70 -5.15 -27.64
CA GLU A 231 18.82 -5.13 -26.18
C GLU A 231 17.99 -3.99 -25.58
N LEU A 232 17.88 -2.86 -26.26
CA LEU A 232 17.02 -1.76 -25.82
C LEU A 232 15.53 -2.13 -25.85
N ALA A 233 15.09 -2.90 -26.85
CA ALA A 233 13.73 -3.42 -26.92
C ALA A 233 13.42 -4.38 -25.74
N LYS A 234 14.36 -5.26 -25.38
CA LYS A 234 14.23 -6.15 -24.21
C LYS A 234 14.13 -5.36 -22.91
N VAL A 235 15.01 -4.38 -22.73
CA VAL A 235 15.01 -3.50 -21.55
C VAL A 235 13.68 -2.73 -21.44
N THR A 236 13.18 -2.20 -22.55
CA THR A 236 11.87 -1.51 -22.60
C THR A 236 10.74 -2.45 -22.20
N GLY A 237 10.77 -3.71 -22.66
CA GLY A 237 9.83 -4.76 -22.25
C GLY A 237 9.87 -5.04 -20.74
N HIS A 238 11.05 -5.08 -20.13
CA HIS A 238 11.19 -5.26 -18.67
C HIS A 238 10.62 -4.07 -17.90
N VAL A 239 10.87 -2.84 -18.35
CA VAL A 239 10.28 -1.64 -17.72
C VAL A 239 8.76 -1.66 -17.85
N ALA A 240 8.22 -2.04 -19.01
CA ALA A 240 6.78 -2.18 -19.21
C ALA A 240 6.17 -3.26 -18.28
N LEU A 241 6.88 -4.37 -18.06
CA LEU A 241 6.47 -5.42 -17.14
C LEU A 241 6.43 -4.92 -15.68
N ILE A 242 7.39 -4.09 -15.26
CA ILE A 242 7.36 -3.42 -13.95
C ILE A 242 6.09 -2.58 -13.81
N VAL A 243 5.74 -1.79 -14.84
CA VAL A 243 4.50 -0.99 -14.83
C VAL A 243 3.28 -1.88 -14.68
N ALA A 244 3.22 -2.97 -15.46
CA ALA A 244 2.10 -3.92 -15.43
C ALA A 244 1.92 -4.54 -14.04
N ILE A 245 3.00 -5.03 -13.40
CA ILE A 245 2.93 -5.61 -12.06
C ILE A 245 2.43 -4.58 -11.04
N VAL A 246 3.00 -3.37 -11.04
CA VAL A 246 2.67 -2.35 -10.05
C VAL A 246 1.23 -1.86 -10.22
N THR A 247 0.80 -1.63 -11.46
CA THR A 247 -0.58 -1.21 -11.76
C THR A 247 -1.59 -2.29 -11.41
N VAL A 248 -1.32 -3.56 -11.74
CA VAL A 248 -2.18 -4.69 -11.33
C VAL A 248 -2.24 -4.79 -9.80
N THR A 249 -1.11 -4.62 -9.11
CA THR A 249 -1.08 -4.63 -7.64
C THR A 249 -1.99 -3.55 -7.05
N LEU A 250 -1.93 -2.32 -7.57
CA LEU A 250 -2.78 -1.21 -7.12
C LEU A 250 -4.26 -1.45 -7.46
N LEU A 251 -4.54 -2.04 -8.61
CA LEU A 251 -5.91 -2.43 -9.00
C LEU A 251 -6.47 -3.52 -8.08
N VAL A 252 -5.69 -4.54 -7.77
CA VAL A 252 -6.10 -5.60 -6.83
C VAL A 252 -6.29 -5.02 -5.43
N ALA A 253 -5.41 -4.12 -4.97
CA ALA A 253 -5.55 -3.47 -3.67
C ALA A 253 -6.83 -2.65 -3.57
N SER A 254 -7.13 -1.86 -4.62
CA SER A 254 -8.36 -1.06 -4.67
C SER A 254 -9.61 -1.94 -4.77
N ALA A 255 -9.63 -2.97 -5.61
CA ALA A 255 -10.73 -3.93 -5.71
C ALA A 255 -10.98 -4.67 -4.39
N ALA A 256 -9.93 -5.16 -3.73
CA ALA A 256 -10.03 -5.83 -2.43
C ALA A 256 -10.53 -4.87 -1.35
N SER A 257 -10.03 -3.63 -1.33
CA SER A 257 -10.51 -2.61 -0.38
C SER A 257 -11.98 -2.26 -0.57
N TYR A 258 -12.46 -2.21 -1.82
CA TYR A 258 -13.86 -1.98 -2.14
C TYR A 258 -14.75 -3.16 -1.71
N ALA A 259 -14.32 -4.40 -2.01
CA ALA A 259 -15.04 -5.61 -1.61
C ALA A 259 -15.17 -5.71 -0.08
N LEU A 260 -14.08 -5.49 0.65
CA LEU A 260 -14.11 -5.47 2.13
C LEU A 260 -14.95 -4.31 2.67
N SER A 261 -14.84 -3.12 2.07
CA SER A 261 -15.69 -1.98 2.45
C SER A 261 -17.17 -2.31 2.30
N ARG A 262 -17.58 -3.00 1.23
CA ARG A 262 -18.97 -3.48 1.08
C ARG A 262 -19.38 -4.47 2.17
N VAL A 263 -18.50 -5.39 2.57
CA VAL A 263 -18.78 -6.33 3.66
C VAL A 263 -18.99 -5.58 4.99
N PHE A 264 -18.13 -4.61 5.30
CA PHE A 264 -18.27 -3.79 6.52
C PHE A 264 -19.46 -2.83 6.47
N ASP A 265 -19.80 -2.29 5.30
CA ASP A 265 -20.99 -1.45 5.11
C ASP A 265 -22.27 -2.25 5.34
N HIS A 266 -22.34 -3.49 4.83
CA HIS A 266 -23.47 -4.39 5.09
C HIS A 266 -23.56 -4.81 6.55
N ALA A 267 -22.43 -5.20 7.16
CA ALA A 267 -22.39 -5.50 8.59
C ALA A 267 -22.81 -4.27 9.43
N GLY A 268 -22.32 -3.09 9.06
CA GLY A 268 -22.71 -1.83 9.68
C GLY A 268 -24.20 -1.52 9.53
N ALA A 269 -24.82 -1.82 8.39
CA ALA A 269 -26.25 -1.58 8.19
C ALA A 269 -27.14 -2.40 9.14
N HIS A 270 -26.69 -3.57 9.56
CA HIS A 270 -27.42 -4.42 10.51
C HIS A 270 -27.20 -4.04 11.97
N ILE A 271 -26.16 -3.25 12.26
CA ILE A 271 -25.70 -2.98 13.62
C ILE A 271 -25.75 -1.48 13.96
N ALA A 272 -25.88 -0.62 12.95
CA ALA A 272 -25.92 0.82 13.13
C ALA A 272 -27.09 1.22 14.03
N VAL A 273 -26.77 2.04 15.03
CA VAL A 273 -27.74 2.64 15.94
C VAL A 273 -27.97 4.07 15.45
N GLU A 274 -29.23 4.49 15.35
CA GLU A 274 -29.63 5.88 15.04
C GLU A 274 -29.17 6.89 16.10
#